data_AF-A0A913XY86-F1
#
_entry.id   AF-A0A913XY86-F1
#
_cell.length_a   1.000
_cell.length_b   1.000
_cell.length_c   1.000
_cell.angle_alpha   90.00
_cell.angle_beta   90.00
_cell.angle_gamma   90.00
#
_symmetry.space_group_name_H-M   'P 1'
#
loop_
_entity.id
_entity.type
_entity.pdbx_description
1 polymer ?
#
loop_
_entity_poly.entity_id
_entity_poly.type
_entity_poly.pdbx_seq_one_letter_code
_entity_poly.pdbx_strand_id
1 'polypeptide(L)'
;MATAGWSTTTKENTNFARLCKLLIDGGTHVLRKIFDAKHPPHDLKKHLMDRRNHRILKNLKTTNILRGDQWIKLYPSVDAPTSASFDITLLSLLLRNICNLPTPANGWSNEPAATSISQEDDIVRVKLYRNKLSHISERALSDADFNKYWNDIETVLLRLGADMAAIDSLRTQSMDPEDEEYYNECLKEWAENEERLLQAILGLEEKMENLLKTSHNRPVRPTSEGKF
;
A
#
# COMPACT_ATOMS: atom_id res chain seq x y z
N MET A 1 11.93 32.64 31.97
CA MET A 1 11.68 31.19 31.94
C MET A 1 10.55 30.92 30.96
N ALA A 2 10.85 30.28 29.83
CA ALA A 2 9.86 29.92 28.82
C ALA A 2 9.22 28.60 29.24
N THR A 3 7.94 28.63 29.60
CA THR A 3 7.13 27.42 29.81
C THR A 3 6.80 26.84 28.44
N ALA A 4 7.25 25.61 28.20
CA ALA A 4 6.89 24.80 27.05
C ALA A 4 5.36 24.71 26.96
N GLY A 5 4.78 25.22 25.87
CA GLY A 5 3.36 25.08 25.60
C GLY A 5 3.03 23.63 25.30
N TRP A 6 2.07 23.05 26.02
CA TRP A 6 1.46 21.79 25.64
C TRP A 6 0.87 21.95 24.23
N SER A 7 1.33 21.14 23.28
CA SER A 7 0.75 21.07 21.94
C SER A 7 -0.73 20.70 22.09
N THR A 8 -1.62 21.63 21.79
CA THR A 8 -3.05 21.37 21.85
C THR A 8 -3.46 20.86 20.47
N THR A 9 -3.99 19.64 20.40
CA THR A 9 -4.59 19.10 19.17
C THR A 9 -5.63 20.08 18.63
N THR A 10 -5.50 20.46 17.36
CA THR A 10 -6.52 21.28 16.66
C THR A 10 -7.59 20.40 16.05
N LYS A 11 -8.76 20.99 15.74
CA LYS A 11 -9.83 20.28 15.02
C LYS A 11 -9.33 19.72 13.68
N GLU A 12 -8.48 20.47 12.99
CA GLU A 12 -7.90 20.08 11.72
C GLU A 12 -6.97 18.86 11.86
N ASN A 13 -6.22 18.75 12.96
CA ASN A 13 -5.44 17.55 13.27
C ASN A 13 -6.34 16.34 13.53
N THR A 14 -7.41 16.52 14.31
CA THR A 14 -8.39 15.45 14.56
C THR A 14 -9.09 14.99 13.28
N ASN A 15 -9.47 15.93 12.40
CA ASN A 15 -10.05 15.61 11.09
C ASN A 15 -9.09 14.76 10.25
N PHE A 16 -7.81 15.10 10.23
CA PHE A 16 -6.80 14.32 9.54
C PHE A 16 -6.64 12.92 10.13
N ALA A 17 -6.50 12.80 11.45
CA ALA A 17 -6.42 11.51 12.13
C ALA A 17 -7.64 10.62 11.86
N ARG A 18 -8.85 11.19 11.83
CA ARG A 18 -10.09 10.47 11.48
C ARG A 18 -10.06 9.90 10.06
N LEU A 19 -9.55 10.64 9.08
CA LEU A 19 -9.39 10.12 7.72
C LEU A 19 -8.35 9.01 7.65
N CYS A 20 -7.26 9.14 8.40
CA CYS A 20 -6.26 8.09 8.51
C CYS A 20 -6.86 6.82 9.10
N LYS A 21 -7.63 6.94 10.19
CA LYS A 21 -8.37 5.85 10.82
C LYS A 21 -9.34 5.18 9.85
N LEU A 22 -10.15 5.96 9.12
CA LEU A 22 -11.09 5.44 8.13
C LEU A 22 -10.37 4.56 7.08
N LEU A 23 -9.24 5.05 6.58
CA LEU A 23 -8.49 4.35 5.55
C LEU A 23 -7.70 3.15 6.10
N ILE A 24 -7.03 3.32 7.24
CA ILE A 24 -6.24 2.28 7.90
C ILE A 24 -7.18 1.15 8.34
N ASP A 25 -8.18 1.44 9.16
CA ASP A 25 -9.04 0.42 9.73
C ASP A 25 -10.04 -0.09 8.68
N GLY A 26 -10.81 0.83 8.09
CA GLY A 26 -11.86 0.51 7.11
C GLY A 26 -11.29 -0.07 5.81
N GLY A 27 -10.24 0.55 5.26
CA GLY A 27 -9.55 0.04 4.08
C GLY A 27 -8.90 -1.31 4.31
N THR A 28 -8.17 -1.51 5.42
CA THR A 28 -7.60 -2.82 5.77
C THR A 28 -8.71 -3.88 5.90
N HIS A 29 -9.82 -3.54 6.57
CA HIS A 29 -10.93 -4.46 6.75
C HIS A 29 -11.51 -4.96 5.42
N VAL A 30 -11.89 -4.05 4.52
CA VAL A 30 -12.50 -4.45 3.23
C VAL A 30 -11.51 -5.19 2.34
N LEU A 31 -10.25 -4.75 2.26
CA LEU A 31 -9.23 -5.44 1.47
C LEU A 31 -8.94 -6.84 2.02
N ARG A 32 -8.94 -7.02 3.35
CA ARG A 32 -8.77 -8.32 3.99
C ARG A 32 -9.95 -9.23 3.70
N LYS A 33 -11.18 -8.74 3.78
CA LYS A 33 -12.39 -9.50 3.43
C LYS A 33 -12.33 -10.02 1.99
N ILE A 34 -11.89 -9.18 1.05
CA ILE A 34 -11.69 -9.57 -0.36
C ILE A 34 -10.58 -10.63 -0.46
N PHE A 35 -9.46 -10.41 0.21
CA PHE A 35 -8.32 -11.34 0.19
C PHE A 35 -8.71 -12.71 0.74
N ASP A 36 -9.37 -12.75 1.90
CA ASP A 36 -9.81 -13.98 2.57
C ASP A 36 -10.87 -14.73 1.74
N ALA A 37 -11.68 -14.03 0.94
CA ALA A 37 -12.59 -14.68 -0.01
C ALA A 37 -11.86 -15.41 -1.16
N LYS A 38 -10.63 -14.99 -1.50
CA LYS A 38 -9.78 -15.64 -2.52
C LYS A 38 -8.81 -16.65 -1.93
N HIS A 39 -8.33 -16.39 -0.72
CA HIS A 39 -7.38 -17.20 0.02
C HIS A 39 -7.86 -17.36 1.46
N PRO A 40 -8.79 -18.31 1.72
CA PRO A 40 -9.38 -18.48 3.04
C PRO A 40 -8.34 -18.67 4.15
N PRO A 41 -8.51 -18.07 5.34
CA PRO A 41 -7.50 -18.12 6.40
C PRO A 41 -7.03 -19.53 6.78
N HIS A 42 -7.94 -20.51 6.78
CA HIS A 42 -7.61 -21.91 7.09
C HIS A 42 -6.72 -22.58 6.04
N ASP A 43 -6.77 -22.12 4.79
CA ASP A 43 -6.00 -22.63 3.65
C ASP A 43 -4.89 -21.65 3.22
N LEU A 44 -4.70 -20.55 3.95
CA LEU A 44 -3.78 -19.47 3.57
C LEU A 44 -2.36 -19.99 3.33
N LYS A 45 -1.84 -20.83 4.24
CA LYS A 45 -0.51 -21.45 4.09
C LYS A 45 -0.39 -22.23 2.78
N LYS A 46 -1.42 -23.00 2.42
CA LYS A 46 -1.46 -23.79 1.17
C LYS A 46 -1.47 -22.87 -0.05
N HIS A 47 -2.27 -21.80 -0.04
CA HIS A 47 -2.30 -20.83 -1.13
C HIS A 47 -0.98 -20.06 -1.29
N LEU A 48 -0.30 -19.72 -0.20
CA LEU A 48 1.02 -19.07 -0.24
C LEU A 48 2.10 -20.02 -0.76
N MET A 49 2.01 -21.31 -0.42
CA MET A 49 2.94 -22.36 -0.88
C MET A 49 2.64 -22.90 -2.28
N ASP A 50 1.52 -22.51 -2.90
CA ASP A 50 1.25 -22.83 -4.30
C ASP A 50 2.42 -22.36 -5.18
N ARG A 51 2.84 -23.21 -6.12
CA ARG A 51 4.06 -22.97 -6.93
C ARG A 51 4.01 -21.64 -7.67
N ARG A 52 2.85 -21.24 -8.20
CA ARG A 52 2.70 -19.98 -8.94
C ARG A 52 2.79 -18.81 -7.99
N ASN A 53 2.02 -18.84 -6.90
CA ASN A 53 1.97 -17.76 -5.92
C ASN A 53 3.32 -17.57 -5.23
N HIS A 54 3.94 -18.66 -4.77
CA HIS A 54 5.26 -18.62 -4.14
C HIS A 54 6.33 -18.01 -5.06
N ARG A 55 6.31 -18.36 -6.36
CA ARG A 55 7.22 -17.78 -7.35
C ARG A 55 7.02 -16.27 -7.51
N ILE A 56 5.77 -15.81 -7.60
CA ILE A 56 5.44 -14.37 -7.70
C ILE A 56 5.93 -13.64 -6.45
N LEU A 57 5.61 -14.14 -5.26
CA LEU A 57 6.01 -13.53 -3.99
C LEU A 57 7.53 -13.51 -3.82
N LYS A 58 8.23 -14.57 -4.21
CA LYS A 58 9.70 -14.62 -4.19
C LYS A 58 10.31 -13.58 -5.12
N ASN A 59 9.76 -13.41 -6.32
CA ASN A 59 10.21 -12.36 -7.24
C ASN A 59 10.00 -10.97 -6.64
N LEU A 60 8.81 -10.69 -6.07
CA LEU A 60 8.52 -9.42 -5.41
C LEU A 60 9.47 -9.16 -4.23
N LYS A 61 9.87 -10.20 -3.49
CA LYS A 61 10.88 -10.11 -2.43
C LYS A 61 12.25 -9.75 -3.00
N THR A 62 12.69 -10.45 -4.06
CA THR A 62 13.99 -10.21 -4.70
C THR A 62 14.09 -8.82 -5.33
N THR A 63 12.98 -8.26 -5.81
CA THR A 63 12.91 -6.88 -6.33
C THR A 63 12.63 -5.82 -5.26
N ASN A 64 12.66 -6.19 -3.96
CA ASN A 64 12.37 -5.31 -2.82
C ASN A 64 10.98 -4.63 -2.82
N ILE A 65 10.03 -5.12 -3.62
CA ILE A 65 8.64 -4.65 -3.60
C ILE A 65 7.92 -5.22 -2.38
N LEU A 66 8.15 -6.50 -2.09
CA LEU A 66 7.70 -7.17 -0.88
C LEU A 66 8.82 -7.12 0.16
N ARG A 67 8.62 -6.35 1.23
CA ARG A 67 9.66 -6.10 2.23
C ARG A 67 9.95 -7.32 3.12
N GLY A 68 11.06 -7.26 3.85
CA GLY A 68 11.49 -8.33 4.77
C GLY A 68 10.49 -8.59 5.89
N ASP A 69 9.97 -7.54 6.53
CA ASP A 69 8.93 -7.59 7.56
C ASP A 69 7.65 -8.24 7.02
N GLN A 70 7.21 -7.81 5.83
CA GLN A 70 6.04 -8.39 5.16
C GLN A 70 6.26 -9.86 4.79
N TRP A 71 7.46 -10.22 4.33
CA TRP A 71 7.80 -11.62 4.03
C TRP A 71 7.67 -12.52 5.26
N ILE A 72 8.11 -12.05 6.43
CA ILE A 72 8.02 -12.82 7.68
C ILE A 72 6.55 -13.04 8.06
N LYS A 73 5.64 -12.09 7.76
CA LYS A 73 4.19 -12.28 7.94
C LYS A 73 3.62 -13.36 7.01
N LEU A 74 4.14 -13.48 5.78
CA LEU A 74 3.70 -14.49 4.80
C LEU A 74 4.32 -15.88 5.03
N TYR A 75 5.57 -15.91 5.49
CA TYR A 75 6.36 -17.13 5.69
C TYR A 75 7.01 -17.14 7.09
N PRO A 76 6.19 -17.17 8.16
CA PRO A 76 6.69 -17.28 9.53
C PRO A 76 7.44 -18.59 9.76
N SER A 77 8.47 -18.55 10.61
CA SER A 77 9.31 -19.72 10.92
C SER A 77 8.65 -20.71 11.87
N VAL A 78 7.75 -20.24 12.74
CA VAL A 78 7.16 -21.03 13.83
C VAL A 78 5.67 -21.24 13.59
N ASP A 79 4.91 -20.14 13.51
CA ASP A 79 3.44 -20.19 13.41
C ASP A 79 2.92 -20.37 11.98
N ALA A 80 1.61 -20.53 11.82
CA ALA A 80 0.95 -20.42 10.53
C ALA A 80 0.73 -18.94 10.16
N PRO A 81 0.84 -18.56 8.87
CA PRO A 81 0.52 -17.19 8.45
C PRO A 81 -0.95 -16.87 8.70
N THR A 82 -1.24 -15.64 9.11
CA THR A 82 -2.60 -15.13 9.32
C THR A 82 -2.78 -13.77 8.67
N SER A 83 -3.86 -13.64 7.90
CA SER A 83 -4.22 -12.38 7.23
C SER A 83 -4.58 -11.26 8.21
N ALA A 84 -4.91 -11.60 9.46
CA ALA A 84 -5.20 -10.64 10.54
C ALA A 84 -4.03 -9.65 10.79
N SER A 85 -2.80 -10.09 10.52
CA SER A 85 -1.58 -9.27 10.69
C SER A 85 -1.22 -8.40 9.46
N PHE A 86 -1.95 -8.54 8.36
CA PHE A 86 -1.63 -7.86 7.11
C PHE A 86 -2.22 -6.46 7.13
N ASP A 87 -1.35 -5.47 6.94
CA ASP A 87 -1.74 -4.07 6.75
C ASP A 87 -2.30 -3.83 5.34
N ILE A 88 -2.90 -2.65 5.14
CA ILE A 88 -3.48 -2.23 3.87
C ILE A 88 -2.51 -2.32 2.68
N THR A 89 -1.22 -2.08 2.92
CA THR A 89 -0.20 -2.08 1.87
C THR A 89 0.11 -3.51 1.42
N LEU A 90 0.31 -4.42 2.37
CA LEU A 90 0.49 -5.84 2.08
C LEU A 90 -0.75 -6.43 1.41
N LEU A 91 -1.94 -6.13 1.91
CA LEU A 91 -3.19 -6.60 1.31
C LEU A 91 -3.35 -6.13 -0.14
N SER A 92 -3.13 -4.84 -0.41
CA SER A 92 -3.16 -4.29 -1.77
C SER A 92 -2.16 -4.98 -2.71
N LEU A 93 -0.96 -5.27 -2.20
CA LEU A 93 0.08 -5.97 -2.97
C LEU A 93 -0.34 -7.41 -3.29
N LEU A 94 -0.90 -8.15 -2.33
CA LEU A 94 -1.33 -9.53 -2.53
C LEU A 94 -2.53 -9.62 -3.49
N LEU A 95 -3.52 -8.74 -3.34
CA LEU A 95 -4.70 -8.68 -4.20
C LEU A 95 -4.33 -8.51 -5.68
N ARG A 96 -3.41 -7.59 -5.96
CA ARG A 96 -2.89 -7.34 -7.31
C ARG A 96 -2.15 -8.55 -7.91
N ASN A 97 -1.42 -9.32 -7.10
CA ASN A 97 -0.39 -10.22 -7.61
C ASN A 97 -0.74 -11.72 -7.52
N ILE A 98 -1.53 -12.14 -6.53
CA ILE A 98 -1.79 -13.58 -6.29
C ILE A 98 -3.28 -13.95 -6.24
N CYS A 99 -4.19 -12.97 -6.23
CA CYS A 99 -5.63 -13.21 -6.16
C CYS A 99 -6.33 -13.36 -7.52
N ASN A 100 -5.57 -13.35 -8.63
CA ASN A 100 -6.08 -13.44 -10.01
C ASN A 100 -7.19 -12.42 -10.33
N LEU A 101 -7.10 -11.21 -9.78
CA LEU A 101 -7.99 -10.12 -10.14
C LEU A 101 -7.67 -9.62 -11.57
N PRO A 102 -8.68 -9.25 -12.37
CA PRO A 102 -8.48 -8.52 -13.62
C PRO A 102 -7.56 -7.32 -13.44
N THR A 103 -6.75 -7.01 -14.44
CA THR A 103 -5.96 -5.78 -14.39
C THR A 103 -6.91 -4.60 -14.69
N PRO A 104 -6.94 -3.54 -13.84
CA PRO A 104 -7.66 -2.31 -14.15
C PRO A 104 -7.30 -1.77 -15.54
N ALA A 105 -8.24 -1.10 -16.21
CA ALA A 105 -8.02 -0.56 -17.56
C ALA A 105 -6.82 0.40 -17.61
N ASN A 106 -6.64 1.22 -16.57
CA ASN A 106 -5.51 2.14 -16.44
C ASN A 106 -4.30 1.52 -15.72
N GLY A 107 -4.38 0.25 -15.34
CA GLY A 107 -3.38 -0.46 -14.54
C GLY A 107 -3.43 -0.10 -13.05
N TRP A 108 -2.59 -0.79 -12.26
CA TRP A 108 -2.59 -0.75 -10.79
C TRP A 108 -1.92 0.48 -10.15
N SER A 109 -1.44 1.41 -10.97
CA SER A 109 -0.65 2.57 -10.52
C SER A 109 -1.22 3.91 -10.95
N ASN A 110 -2.21 3.93 -11.85
CA ASN A 110 -2.78 5.15 -12.39
C ASN A 110 -4.18 5.36 -11.84
N GLU A 111 -4.61 6.62 -11.79
CA GLU A 111 -5.96 6.96 -11.38
C GLU A 111 -6.99 6.31 -12.31
N PRO A 112 -7.93 5.53 -11.76
CA PRO A 112 -9.03 5.00 -12.55
C PRO A 112 -9.93 6.11 -13.07
N ALA A 113 -10.60 5.87 -14.20
CA ALA A 113 -11.61 6.80 -14.71
C ALA A 113 -12.70 7.05 -13.64
N ALA A 114 -13.15 8.30 -13.48
CA ALA A 114 -14.13 8.67 -12.46
C ALA A 114 -15.45 7.88 -12.58
N THR A 115 -15.82 7.47 -13.79
CA THR A 115 -17.01 6.66 -14.07
C THR A 115 -16.83 5.17 -13.80
N SER A 116 -15.59 4.71 -13.61
CA SER A 116 -15.32 3.28 -13.42
C SER A 116 -15.54 2.86 -11.98
N ILE A 117 -16.42 1.87 -11.80
CA ILE A 117 -16.84 1.38 -10.49
C ILE A 117 -16.45 -0.08 -10.24
N SER A 118 -15.44 -0.59 -10.94
CA SER A 118 -14.95 -1.96 -10.72
C SER A 118 -14.27 -2.10 -9.36
N GLN A 119 -14.28 -3.32 -8.82
CA GLN A 119 -13.64 -3.64 -7.55
C GLN A 119 -12.13 -3.37 -7.60
N GLU A 120 -11.49 -3.65 -8.73
CA GLU A 120 -10.05 -3.49 -8.92
C GLU A 120 -9.66 -2.01 -9.01
N ASP A 121 -10.49 -1.18 -9.65
CA ASP A 121 -10.31 0.27 -9.64
C ASP A 121 -10.47 0.84 -8.23
N ASP A 122 -11.40 0.32 -7.44
CA ASP A 122 -11.59 0.77 -6.06
C ASP A 122 -10.44 0.34 -5.13
N ILE A 123 -9.84 -0.84 -5.35
CA ILE A 123 -8.58 -1.23 -4.69
C ILE A 123 -7.46 -0.22 -5.05
N VAL A 124 -7.37 0.23 -6.30
CA VAL A 124 -6.41 1.26 -6.72
C VAL A 124 -6.71 2.58 -6.03
N ARG A 125 -7.97 3.00 -5.94
CA ARG A 125 -8.36 4.25 -5.24
C ARG A 125 -7.98 4.24 -3.77
N VAL A 126 -8.20 3.13 -3.05
CA VAL A 126 -7.76 2.97 -1.65
C VAL A 126 -6.26 3.25 -1.52
N LYS A 127 -5.44 2.66 -2.40
CA LYS A 127 -3.99 2.92 -2.44
C LYS A 127 -3.68 4.38 -2.76
N LEU A 128 -4.38 5.01 -3.71
CA LEU A 128 -4.12 6.40 -4.09
C LEU A 128 -4.48 7.38 -2.98
N TYR A 129 -5.60 7.18 -2.27
CA TYR A 129 -5.92 7.97 -1.09
C TYR A 129 -4.88 7.79 0.01
N ARG A 130 -4.39 6.56 0.18
CA ARG A 130 -3.30 6.28 1.13
C ARG A 130 -2.08 7.12 0.84
N ASN A 131 -1.62 7.08 -0.40
CA ASN A 131 -0.46 7.84 -0.85
C ASN A 131 -0.70 9.36 -0.70
N LYS A 132 -1.88 9.86 -1.08
CA LYS A 132 -2.24 11.28 -0.90
C LYS A 132 -2.14 11.70 0.57
N LEU A 133 -2.72 10.93 1.49
CA LEU A 133 -2.69 11.25 2.93
C LEU A 133 -1.28 11.15 3.53
N SER A 134 -0.46 10.18 3.12
CA SER A 134 0.92 10.06 3.63
C SER A 134 1.84 11.21 3.22
N HIS A 135 1.47 11.98 2.19
CA HIS A 135 2.25 13.14 1.72
C HIS A 135 1.75 14.49 2.27
N ILE A 136 0.70 14.51 3.10
CA ILE A 136 0.24 15.75 3.75
C ILE A 136 1.15 16.05 4.94
N SER A 137 2.05 17.03 4.79
CA SER A 137 3.07 17.37 5.79
C SER A 137 2.49 17.96 7.07
N GLU A 138 1.45 18.78 6.96
CA GLU A 138 0.86 19.50 8.09
C GLU A 138 0.07 18.60 9.04
N ARG A 139 -0.31 17.40 8.59
CA ARG A 139 -1.17 16.46 9.34
C ARG A 139 -2.43 17.12 9.87
N ALA A 140 -2.97 18.04 9.07
CA ALA A 140 -4.09 18.88 9.40
C ALA A 140 -4.93 19.06 8.13
N LEU A 141 -6.26 19.00 8.27
CA LEU A 141 -7.18 19.19 7.16
C LEU A 141 -8.30 20.16 7.52
N SER A 142 -8.56 21.10 6.61
CA SER A 142 -9.74 21.96 6.68
C SER A 142 -11.01 21.12 6.69
N ASP A 143 -12.11 21.66 7.23
CA ASP A 143 -13.40 20.96 7.19
C ASP A 143 -13.86 20.66 5.76
N ALA A 144 -13.54 21.53 4.80
CA ALA A 144 -13.90 21.34 3.40
C ALA A 144 -13.14 20.15 2.78
N ASP A 145 -11.82 20.09 2.98
CA ASP A 145 -11.00 18.98 2.49
C ASP A 145 -11.34 17.68 3.21
N PHE A 146 -11.54 17.74 4.52
CA PHE A 146 -11.97 16.59 5.32
C PHE A 146 -13.26 15.98 4.75
N ASN A 147 -14.30 16.80 4.57
CA ASN A 147 -15.58 16.30 4.05
C ASN A 147 -15.47 15.75 2.62
N LYS A 148 -14.67 16.39 1.77
CA LYS A 148 -14.39 15.90 0.42
C LYS A 148 -13.74 14.53 0.44
N TYR A 149 -12.59 14.40 1.13
CA TYR A 149 -11.88 13.12 1.23
C TYR A 149 -12.70 12.04 1.93
N TRP A 150 -13.46 12.41 2.96
CA TRP A 150 -14.33 11.47 3.66
C TRP A 150 -15.34 10.84 2.71
N ASN A 151 -16.13 11.67 2.02
CA ASN A 151 -17.18 11.19 1.11
C ASN A 151 -16.60 10.35 -0.04
N ASP A 152 -15.45 10.76 -0.57
CA ASP A 152 -14.70 10.05 -1.60
C ASP A 152 -14.27 8.64 -1.13
N ILE A 153 -13.63 8.55 0.05
CA ILE A 153 -13.16 7.29 0.63
C ILE A 153 -14.34 6.40 1.03
N GLU A 154 -15.35 6.97 1.69
CA GLU A 154 -16.60 6.29 2.07
C GLU A 154 -17.27 5.63 0.86
N THR A 155 -17.42 6.37 -0.25
CA THR A 155 -18.00 5.85 -1.48
C THR A 155 -17.21 4.65 -2.04
N VAL A 156 -15.88 4.69 -1.95
CA VAL A 156 -15.01 3.57 -2.35
C VAL A 156 -15.16 2.38 -1.39
N LEU A 157 -15.12 2.61 -0.08
CA LEU A 157 -15.21 1.54 0.92
C LEU A 157 -16.56 0.83 0.87
N LEU A 158 -17.66 1.57 0.68
CA LEU A 158 -18.99 0.99 0.52
C LEU A 158 -19.09 0.10 -0.71
N ARG A 159 -18.52 0.51 -1.85
CA ARG A 159 -18.47 -0.33 -3.07
C ARG A 159 -17.61 -1.58 -2.89
N LEU A 160 -16.58 -1.52 -2.05
CA LEU A 160 -15.79 -2.67 -1.63
C LEU A 160 -16.47 -3.53 -0.54
N GLY A 161 -17.68 -3.16 -0.11
CA GLY A 161 -18.52 -3.93 0.81
C GLY A 161 -18.27 -3.65 2.29
N ALA A 162 -17.83 -2.44 2.63
CA ALA A 162 -17.87 -1.92 4.00
C ALA A 162 -19.31 -1.77 4.50
N ASP A 163 -19.48 -1.87 5.82
CA ASP A 163 -20.74 -1.55 6.48
C ASP A 163 -20.85 -0.04 6.73
N MET A 164 -21.98 0.55 6.33
CA MET A 164 -22.26 1.97 6.52
C MET A 164 -22.25 2.33 8.01
N ALA A 165 -22.84 1.50 8.87
CA ALA A 165 -22.92 1.79 10.29
C ALA A 165 -21.52 1.85 10.94
N ALA A 166 -20.59 0.99 10.47
CA ALA A 166 -19.20 1.03 10.91
C ALA A 166 -18.50 2.32 10.46
N ILE A 167 -18.71 2.77 9.22
CA ILE A 167 -18.15 4.03 8.71
C ILE A 167 -18.71 5.24 9.49
N ASP A 168 -20.02 5.30 9.68
CA ASP A 168 -20.68 6.38 10.44
C ASP A 168 -20.14 6.46 11.86
N SER A 169 -19.95 5.31 12.52
CA SER A 169 -19.35 5.24 13.85
C SER A 169 -17.95 5.85 13.86
N LEU A 170 -17.10 5.56 12.87
CA LEU A 170 -15.75 6.13 12.75
C LEU A 170 -15.77 7.66 12.55
N ARG A 171 -16.80 8.19 11.91
CA ARG A 171 -16.94 9.65 11.67
C ARG A 171 -17.17 10.42 12.97
N THR A 172 -17.97 9.83 13.87
CA THR A 172 -18.43 10.49 15.10
C THR A 172 -17.67 10.09 16.35
N GLN A 173 -16.86 9.02 16.29
CA GLN A 173 -16.08 8.56 17.43
C GLN A 173 -15.17 9.69 17.95
N SER A 174 -15.02 9.75 19.28
CA SER A 174 -14.00 10.59 19.92
C SER A 174 -12.63 10.12 19.46
N MET A 175 -11.77 11.06 19.11
CA MET A 175 -10.37 10.79 18.86
C MET A 175 -9.61 11.34 20.05
N ASP A 176 -8.93 10.47 20.79
CA ASP A 176 -8.03 10.92 21.84
C ASP A 176 -6.61 11.16 21.28
N PRO A 177 -5.75 11.89 22.00
CA PRO A 177 -4.41 12.19 21.49
C PRO A 177 -3.54 10.96 21.21
N GLU A 178 -3.77 9.85 21.91
CA GLU A 178 -3.01 8.60 21.73
C GLU A 178 -3.39 7.92 20.41
N ASP A 179 -4.69 7.85 20.11
CA ASP A 179 -5.20 7.40 18.82
C ASP A 179 -4.68 8.29 17.67
N GLU A 180 -4.69 9.62 17.85
CA GLU A 180 -4.16 10.54 16.85
C GLU A 180 -2.69 10.27 16.56
N GLU A 181 -1.87 10.10 17.59
CA GLU A 181 -0.44 9.82 17.46
C GLU A 181 -0.21 8.48 16.77
N TYR A 182 -0.96 7.44 17.11
CA TYR A 182 -0.88 6.12 16.47
C TYR A 182 -1.11 6.18 14.95
N TYR A 183 -2.20 6.83 14.50
CA TYR A 183 -2.49 6.94 13.07
C TYR A 183 -1.47 7.82 12.34
N ASN A 184 -0.97 8.84 13.02
CA ASN A 184 0.09 9.72 12.55
C ASN A 184 1.44 9.00 12.37
N GLU A 185 1.76 8.05 13.24
CA GLU A 185 2.93 7.17 13.12
C GLU A 185 2.78 6.19 11.97
N CYS A 186 1.62 5.53 11.85
CA CYS A 186 1.31 4.65 10.72
C CYS A 186 1.54 5.35 9.36
N LEU A 187 1.19 6.63 9.25
CA LEU A 187 1.47 7.42 8.05
C LEU A 187 2.96 7.73 7.84
N LYS A 188 3.74 7.99 8.90
CA LYS A 188 5.20 8.20 8.76
C LYS A 188 5.82 6.96 8.15
N GLU A 189 5.49 5.80 8.69
CA GLU A 189 5.99 4.53 8.17
C GLU A 189 5.61 4.35 6.70
N TRP A 190 4.40 4.74 6.29
CA TRP A 190 3.98 4.67 4.89
C TRP A 190 4.78 5.59 3.97
N ALA A 191 4.98 6.85 4.37
CA ALA A 191 5.75 7.82 3.60
C ALA A 191 7.22 7.40 3.45
N GLU A 192 7.84 6.96 4.55
CA GLU A 192 9.22 6.46 4.56
C GLU A 192 9.37 5.21 3.69
N ASN A 193 8.40 4.31 3.73
CA ASN A 193 8.39 3.11 2.89
C ASN A 193 8.26 3.44 1.40
N GLU A 194 7.45 4.43 1.05
CA GLU A 194 7.28 4.89 -0.34
C GLU A 194 8.55 5.58 -0.85
N GLU A 195 9.15 6.47 -0.04
CA GLU A 195 10.42 7.11 -0.37
C GLU A 195 11.54 6.06 -0.57
N ARG A 196 11.62 5.07 0.33
CA ARG A 196 12.59 3.97 0.20
C ARG A 196 12.42 3.18 -1.10
N LEU A 197 11.17 2.97 -1.54
CA LEU A 197 10.88 2.30 -2.80
C LEU A 197 11.30 3.16 -3.99
N LEU A 198 11.02 4.47 -3.97
CA LEU A 198 11.43 5.41 -5.00
C LEU A 198 12.96 5.45 -5.14
N GLN A 199 13.70 5.53 -4.03
CA GLN A 199 15.16 5.49 -4.01
C GLN A 199 15.71 4.17 -4.59
N ALA A 200 15.08 3.05 -4.28
CA ALA A 200 15.47 1.74 -4.83
C ALA A 200 15.27 1.68 -6.36
N ILE A 201 14.19 2.28 -6.88
CA ILE A 201 13.92 2.35 -8.32
C ILE A 201 14.96 3.22 -9.02
N LEU A 202 15.21 4.43 -8.52
CA LEU A 202 16.23 5.34 -9.07
C LEU A 202 17.61 4.68 -9.13
N GLY A 203 18.00 3.97 -8.07
CA GLY A 203 19.28 3.24 -8.04
C GLY A 203 19.33 2.04 -9.01
N LEU A 204 18.20 1.45 -9.37
CA LEU A 204 18.13 0.42 -10.42
C LEU A 204 18.24 1.03 -11.82
N GLU A 205 17.59 2.17 -12.05
CA GLU A 205 17.67 2.91 -13.32
C GLU A 205 19.12 3.35 -13.60
N GLU A 206 19.83 3.90 -12.61
CA GLU A 206 21.24 4.28 -12.74
C GLU A 206 22.14 3.07 -13.09
N LYS A 207 21.93 1.94 -12.42
CA LYS A 207 22.66 0.70 -12.72
C LYS A 207 22.38 0.21 -14.14
N MET A 208 21.13 0.28 -14.58
CA MET A 208 20.73 -0.11 -15.92
C MET A 208 21.39 0.78 -16.98
N GLU A 209 21.42 2.10 -16.77
CA GLU A 209 22.13 3.03 -17.66
C GLU A 209 23.64 2.73 -17.75
N ASN A 210 24.28 2.44 -16.62
CA ASN A 210 25.70 2.10 -16.57
C ASN A 210 26.00 0.77 -17.30
N LEU A 211 25.11 -0.22 -17.20
CA LEU A 211 25.21 -1.47 -17.97
C LEU A 211 25.05 -1.23 -19.48
N LEU A 212 24.11 -0.36 -19.88
CA LEU A 212 23.92 -0.01 -21.28
C LEU A 212 25.16 0.70 -21.86
N LYS A 213 25.74 1.67 -21.13
CA LYS A 213 26.97 2.39 -21.52
C LYS A 213 28.17 1.44 -21.65
N THR A 214 28.34 0.51 -20.72
CA THR A 214 29.45 -0.48 -20.76
C THR A 214 29.26 -1.54 -21.85
N SER A 215 28.01 -1.86 -22.22
CA SER A 215 27.73 -2.76 -23.35
C SER A 215 28.01 -2.12 -24.72
N HIS A 216 27.73 -0.81 -24.88
CA HIS A 216 28.02 -0.05 -26.10
C HIS A 216 29.51 0.17 -26.35
N ASN A 217 30.34 0.14 -25.30
CA ASN A 217 31.81 0.30 -25.38
C ASN A 217 32.58 -1.02 -25.48
N ARG A 218 31.94 -2.18 -25.67
CA ARG A 218 32.67 -3.43 -25.92
C ARG A 218 33.20 -3.46 -27.36
N PRO A 219 34.52 -3.55 -27.58
CA PRO A 219 35.05 -3.69 -28.93
C PRO A 219 34.60 -5.02 -29.52
N VAL A 220 34.11 -4.99 -30.77
CA VAL A 220 33.77 -6.19 -31.55
C VAL A 220 35.03 -7.05 -31.64
N ARG A 221 34.94 -8.28 -31.12
CA ARG A 221 36.05 -9.23 -31.15
C ARG A 221 36.36 -9.53 -32.63
N PRO A 222 37.60 -9.36 -33.12
CA PRO A 222 37.91 -9.69 -34.49
C PRO A 222 37.68 -11.19 -34.68
N THR A 223 36.82 -11.53 -35.64
CA THR A 223 36.70 -12.89 -36.16
C THR A 223 38.03 -13.23 -36.82
N SER A 224 38.78 -14.13 -36.20
CA SER A 224 39.95 -14.74 -36.82
C SER A 224 39.47 -15.69 -37.92
N GLU A 225 39.25 -15.14 -39.11
CA GLU A 225 39.16 -15.91 -40.33
C GLU A 225 40.53 -16.53 -40.64
N GLY A 226 40.51 -17.86 -40.75
CA GLY A 226 41.39 -18.77 -41.46
C GLY A 226 42.80 -18.31 -41.84
N LYS A 227 43.79 -19.05 -41.34
CA LYS A 227 44.92 -19.47 -42.16
C LYS A 227 45.20 -20.96 -41.96
N PHE A 228 45.33 -21.61 -43.12
CA PHE A 228 45.57 -23.00 -43.46
C PHE A 228 46.52 -23.78 -42.54
#